data_AF-A0A9W9PY39-F1
#
_entry.id   AF-A0A9W9PY39-F1
#
_cell.length_a   1.000
_cell.length_b   1.000
_cell.length_c   1.000
_cell.angle_alpha   90.00
_cell.angle_beta   90.00
_cell.angle_gamma   90.00
#
_symmetry.space_group_name_H-M   'P 1'
#
loop_
_entity.id
_entity.type
_entity.pdbx_description
1 polymer ?
#
loop_
_entity_poly.entity_id
_entity_poly.type
_entity_poly.pdbx_seq_one_letter_code
_entity_poly.pdbx_strand_id
1 'polypeptide(L)'
;MDADHITGPLKRLLGEPDKAIIRRLKVLENRYTRYRSGLDIAGGLMFQVNTDFFTALSEQTPTAIAWKMTQDALKVFSKISVHGLMYHDDHLRQLAVQWDQINLNVEEIAAVGCLDDSLREIAWNLYRLKNHFCLCAVLGGMAQAKLQVESTLTGFVDTKQNYRQYRLQLHIEPSLPFLYPFIVEFRRGNREVLKDIFSFFPYEQFLHVVKEDNIAYKDGKLRIKDLDS
;
A
#
# COMPACT_ATOMS: atom_id res chain seq x y z
N MET A 1 -5.20 -20.59 17.62
CA MET A 1 -5.33 -21.98 17.15
C MET A 1 -4.31 -22.13 16.04
N ASP A 2 -3.37 -23.06 16.17
CA ASP A 2 -2.36 -23.35 15.15
C ASP A 2 -3.03 -23.97 13.93
N ALA A 3 -3.23 -23.15 12.89
CA ALA A 3 -3.65 -23.59 11.57
C ALA A 3 -2.40 -24.03 10.82
N ASP A 4 -2.08 -25.32 10.92
CA ASP A 4 -1.00 -25.98 10.16
C ASP A 4 -1.60 -27.06 9.24
N HIS A 5 -2.74 -26.73 8.63
CA HIS A 5 -3.53 -27.57 7.74
C HIS A 5 -2.90 -27.76 6.36
N ILE A 6 -2.11 -26.79 5.89
CA ILE A 6 -1.40 -26.88 4.59
C ILE A 6 0.09 -27.08 4.81
N THR A 7 0.74 -26.26 5.65
CA THR A 7 2.21 -26.35 5.78
C THR A 7 2.69 -27.55 6.59
N GLY A 8 1.91 -28.02 7.56
CA GLY A 8 2.24 -29.18 8.38
C GLY A 8 2.35 -30.50 7.59
N PRO A 9 1.36 -30.86 6.75
CA PRO A 9 1.43 -32.05 5.90
C PRO A 9 2.58 -32.02 4.87
N LEU A 10 2.83 -30.86 4.25
CA LEU A 10 3.87 -30.74 3.21
C LEU A 10 5.29 -30.87 3.76
N LYS A 11 5.56 -30.32 4.95
CA LYS A 11 6.84 -30.55 5.65
C LYS A 11 7.07 -32.03 5.95
N ARG A 12 6.02 -32.75 6.34
CA ARG A 12 6.07 -34.19 6.60
C ARG A 12 6.33 -35.01 5.33
N LEU A 13 5.79 -34.59 4.18
CA LEU A 13 5.95 -35.26 2.90
C LEU A 13 7.32 -35.02 2.25
N LEU A 14 7.85 -33.79 2.34
CA LEU A 14 9.04 -33.37 1.60
C LEU A 14 10.33 -33.40 2.42
N GLY A 15 10.25 -33.59 3.74
CA GLY A 15 11.40 -33.56 4.65
C GLY A 15 11.93 -32.13 4.85
N GLU A 16 12.57 -31.57 3.82
CA GLU A 16 13.09 -30.20 3.79
C GLU A 16 12.52 -29.40 2.60
N PRO A 17 11.25 -28.96 2.68
CA PRO A 17 10.69 -28.11 1.65
C PRO A 17 11.34 -26.72 1.65
N ASP A 18 11.44 -26.13 0.46
CA ASP A 18 11.93 -24.76 0.26
C ASP A 18 11.19 -23.77 1.19
N LYS A 19 11.97 -23.00 1.96
CA LYS A 19 11.44 -22.00 2.91
C LYS A 19 10.55 -20.96 2.23
N ALA A 20 10.85 -20.57 0.99
CA ALA A 20 10.03 -19.65 0.21
C ALA A 20 8.66 -20.25 -0.12
N ILE A 21 8.61 -21.53 -0.51
CA ILE A 21 7.37 -22.27 -0.76
C ILE A 21 6.54 -22.35 0.53
N ILE A 22 7.16 -22.71 1.65
CA ILE A 22 6.47 -22.79 2.94
C ILE A 22 5.87 -21.44 3.33
N ARG A 23 6.59 -20.33 3.14
CA ARG A 23 6.07 -18.98 3.45
C ARG A 23 4.88 -18.61 2.56
N ARG A 24 4.96 -18.89 1.25
CA ARG A 24 3.83 -18.68 0.33
C ARG A 24 2.59 -19.47 0.74
N LEU A 25 2.78 -20.72 1.14
CA LEU A 25 1.68 -21.57 1.61
C LEU A 25 1.07 -21.05 2.91
N LYS A 26 1.85 -20.50 3.83
CA LYS A 26 1.31 -19.84 5.04
C LYS A 26 0.45 -18.62 4.71
N VAL A 27 0.85 -17.81 3.73
CA VAL A 27 0.01 -16.69 3.23
C VAL A 27 -1.32 -17.22 2.69
N LEU A 28 -1.28 -18.28 1.86
CA LEU A 28 -2.49 -18.90 1.33
C LEU A 28 -3.36 -19.56 2.43
N GLU A 29 -2.74 -20.11 3.46
CA GLU A 29 -3.42 -20.72 4.60
C GLU A 29 -4.16 -19.68 5.45
N ASN A 30 -3.55 -18.51 5.69
CA ASN A 30 -4.21 -17.38 6.34
C ASN A 30 -5.43 -16.93 5.53
N ARG A 31 -5.26 -16.77 4.21
CA ARG A 31 -6.36 -16.41 3.30
C ARG A 31 -7.47 -17.44 3.29
N TYR A 32 -7.12 -18.72 3.21
CA TYR A 32 -8.09 -19.82 3.22
C TYR A 32 -8.87 -19.86 4.53
N THR A 33 -8.21 -19.61 5.66
CA THR A 33 -8.85 -19.54 6.98
C THR A 33 -9.89 -18.41 7.02
N ARG A 34 -9.54 -17.22 6.52
CA ARG A 34 -10.47 -16.08 6.43
C ARG A 34 -11.64 -16.40 5.49
N TYR A 35 -11.37 -16.97 4.32
CA TYR A 35 -12.41 -17.38 3.37
C TYR A 35 -13.37 -18.42 3.95
N ARG A 36 -12.83 -19.45 4.60
CA ARG A 36 -13.60 -20.52 5.25
C ARG A 36 -14.45 -20.01 6.41
N SER A 37 -13.98 -18.99 7.14
CA SER A 37 -14.76 -18.37 8.23
C SER A 37 -15.99 -17.60 7.74
N GLY A 38 -16.12 -17.40 6.43
CA GLY A 38 -17.24 -16.69 5.80
C GLY A 38 -17.06 -15.18 5.74
N LEU A 39 -16.00 -14.61 6.33
CA LEU A 39 -15.73 -13.17 6.29
C LEU A 39 -15.56 -12.67 4.84
N ASP A 40 -14.74 -13.36 4.03
CA ASP A 40 -14.53 -12.99 2.62
C ASP A 40 -15.80 -13.23 1.78
N ILE A 41 -16.52 -14.32 2.06
CA ILE A 41 -17.78 -14.65 1.36
C ILE A 41 -18.85 -13.59 1.62
N ALA A 42 -18.99 -13.14 2.87
CA ALA A 42 -19.90 -12.06 3.24
C ALA A 42 -19.51 -10.73 2.58
N GLY A 43 -18.22 -10.52 2.32
CA GLY A 43 -17.70 -9.38 1.56
C GLY A 43 -17.81 -9.52 0.04
N GLY A 44 -18.34 -10.64 -0.48
CA GLY A 44 -18.42 -10.90 -1.93
C GLY A 44 -17.07 -11.17 -2.59
N LEU A 45 -16.03 -11.47 -1.81
CA LEU A 45 -14.69 -11.73 -2.30
C LEU A 45 -14.56 -13.20 -2.72
N MET A 46 -14.00 -13.42 -3.92
CA MET A 46 -13.68 -14.76 -4.41
C MET A 46 -12.36 -15.25 -3.81
N PHE A 47 -12.24 -16.56 -3.55
CA PHE A 47 -10.97 -17.13 -3.11
C PHE A 47 -9.92 -17.04 -4.22
N GLN A 48 -8.83 -16.32 -3.95
CA GLN A 48 -7.72 -16.15 -4.88
C GLN A 48 -6.48 -16.89 -4.39
N VAL A 49 -5.81 -17.60 -5.30
CA VAL A 49 -4.54 -18.30 -5.04
C VAL A 49 -3.30 -17.46 -5.39
N ASN A 50 -3.51 -16.22 -5.84
CA ASN A 50 -2.42 -15.36 -6.27
C ASN A 50 -1.56 -14.91 -5.07
N THR A 51 -0.24 -15.06 -5.17
CA THR A 51 0.74 -14.58 -4.19
C THR A 51 1.70 -13.54 -4.77
N ASP A 52 1.34 -12.85 -5.85
CA ASP A 52 2.22 -11.93 -6.59
C ASP A 52 2.82 -10.85 -5.70
N PHE A 53 2.06 -10.31 -4.74
CA PHE A 53 2.57 -9.29 -3.83
C PHE A 53 3.65 -9.86 -2.88
N PHE A 54 3.45 -11.08 -2.38
CA PHE A 54 4.48 -11.78 -1.60
C PHE A 54 5.73 -12.07 -2.43
N THR A 55 5.54 -12.53 -3.67
CA THR A 55 6.63 -12.78 -4.62
C THR A 55 7.41 -11.49 -4.88
N ALA A 56 6.72 -10.39 -5.18
CA ALA A 56 7.33 -9.09 -5.38
C ALA A 56 8.13 -8.62 -4.16
N LEU A 57 7.60 -8.75 -2.95
CA LEU A 57 8.32 -8.44 -1.70
C LEU A 57 9.58 -9.28 -1.48
N SER A 58 9.59 -10.50 -2.00
CA SER A 58 10.72 -11.43 -1.85
C SER A 58 11.81 -11.19 -2.89
N GLU A 59 11.46 -10.63 -4.06
CA GLU A 59 12.34 -10.54 -5.23
C GLU A 59 12.76 -9.10 -5.59
N GLN A 60 12.02 -8.09 -5.13
CA GLN A 60 12.24 -6.69 -5.47
C GLN A 60 12.57 -5.85 -4.23
N THR A 61 13.20 -4.70 -4.47
CA THR A 61 13.50 -3.76 -3.38
C THR A 61 12.23 -3.05 -2.91
N PRO A 62 12.11 -2.72 -1.61
CA PRO A 62 10.99 -1.95 -1.07
C PRO A 62 10.72 -0.64 -1.83
N THR A 63 11.77 0.06 -2.25
CA THR A 63 11.66 1.28 -3.06
C THR A 63 11.02 1.03 -4.42
N ALA A 64 11.41 -0.04 -5.13
CA ALA A 64 10.83 -0.37 -6.43
C ALA A 64 9.33 -0.72 -6.30
N ILE A 65 8.96 -1.45 -5.25
CA ILE A 65 7.56 -1.80 -4.96
C ILE A 65 6.75 -0.54 -4.65
N ALA A 66 7.24 0.32 -3.75
CA ALA A 66 6.56 1.57 -3.40
C ALA A 66 6.38 2.49 -4.62
N TRP A 67 7.39 2.56 -5.50
CA TRP A 67 7.31 3.30 -6.75
C TRP A 67 6.23 2.74 -7.68
N LYS A 68 6.22 1.42 -7.89
CA LYS A 68 5.20 0.74 -8.71
C LYS A 68 3.79 0.97 -8.17
N MET A 69 3.59 0.80 -6.86
CA MET A 69 2.31 1.08 -6.19
C MET A 69 1.84 2.52 -6.44
N THR A 70 2.77 3.47 -6.40
CA THR A 70 2.51 4.89 -6.67
C THR A 70 2.10 5.13 -8.11
N GLN A 71 2.82 4.55 -9.07
CA GLN A 71 2.46 4.66 -10.49
C GLN A 71 1.10 4.03 -10.78
N ASP A 72 0.82 2.86 -10.20
CA ASP A 72 -0.43 2.15 -10.45
C ASP A 72 -1.62 2.87 -9.81
N ALA A 73 -1.47 3.42 -8.61
CA ALA A 73 -2.48 4.30 -8.01
C ALA A 73 -2.70 5.56 -8.86
N LEU A 74 -1.62 6.26 -9.25
CA LEU A 74 -1.69 7.50 -10.01
C LEU A 74 -2.48 7.34 -11.33
N LYS A 75 -2.28 6.23 -12.05
CA LYS A 75 -3.01 5.91 -13.29
C LYS A 75 -4.53 5.85 -13.11
N VAL A 76 -5.00 5.49 -11.92
CA VAL A 76 -6.44 5.44 -11.61
C VAL A 76 -6.91 6.79 -11.07
N PHE A 77 -6.08 7.45 -10.25
CA PHE A 77 -6.36 8.82 -9.76
C PHE A 77 -6.56 9.82 -10.89
N SER A 78 -5.74 9.76 -11.94
CA SER A 78 -5.85 10.66 -13.11
C SER A 78 -7.17 10.54 -13.87
N LYS A 79 -7.97 9.51 -13.60
CA LYS A 79 -9.29 9.28 -14.21
C LYS A 79 -10.45 9.70 -13.30
N ILE A 80 -10.21 10.07 -12.04
CA ILE A 80 -11.27 10.50 -11.13
C ILE A 80 -11.85 11.83 -11.61
N SER A 81 -13.17 11.94 -11.59
CA SER A 81 -13.90 13.18 -11.87
C SER A 81 -14.81 13.58 -10.71
N VAL A 82 -15.17 14.87 -10.65
CA VAL A 82 -16.14 15.38 -9.66
C VAL A 82 -17.48 14.66 -9.79
N HIS A 83 -17.91 14.39 -11.02
CA HIS A 83 -19.12 13.62 -11.29
C HIS A 83 -19.04 12.21 -10.70
N GLY A 84 -17.89 11.53 -10.89
CA GLY A 84 -17.68 10.19 -10.35
C GLY A 84 -17.66 10.14 -8.81
N LEU A 85 -17.16 11.18 -8.15
CA LEU A 85 -17.22 11.33 -6.68
C LEU A 85 -18.66 11.38 -6.15
N MET A 86 -19.57 12.02 -6.89
CA MET A 86 -20.98 12.14 -6.53
C MET A 86 -21.76 10.84 -6.77
N TYR A 87 -21.58 10.21 -7.93
CA TYR A 87 -22.46 9.14 -8.41
C TYR A 87 -21.84 7.74 -8.40
N HIS A 88 -20.70 7.55 -7.73
CA HIS A 88 -19.98 6.27 -7.67
C HIS A 88 -19.56 5.75 -9.04
N ASP A 89 -18.45 6.28 -9.56
CA ASP A 89 -17.83 5.81 -10.80
C ASP A 89 -16.93 4.58 -10.59
N ASP A 90 -16.71 3.83 -11.66
CA ASP A 90 -15.87 2.64 -11.75
C ASP A 90 -14.45 2.89 -11.26
N HIS A 91 -13.92 4.09 -11.47
CA HIS A 91 -12.58 4.47 -11.01
C HIS A 91 -12.47 4.55 -9.49
N LEU A 92 -13.50 5.03 -8.79
CA LEU A 92 -13.50 5.03 -7.32
C LEU A 92 -13.68 3.64 -6.75
N ARG A 93 -14.51 2.82 -7.42
CA ARG A 93 -14.62 1.40 -7.09
C ARG A 93 -13.28 0.69 -7.29
N GLN A 94 -12.56 0.97 -8.37
CA GLN A 94 -11.24 0.43 -8.64
C GLN A 94 -10.23 0.82 -7.57
N LEU A 95 -10.23 2.07 -7.11
CA LEU A 95 -9.38 2.52 -6.00
C LEU A 95 -9.75 1.85 -4.68
N ALA A 96 -11.04 1.71 -4.37
CA ALA A 96 -11.48 0.98 -3.17
C ALA A 96 -10.98 -0.47 -3.19
N VAL A 97 -11.19 -1.19 -4.30
CA VAL A 97 -10.71 -2.57 -4.48
C VAL A 97 -9.18 -2.65 -4.37
N GLN A 98 -8.45 -1.70 -4.97
CA GLN A 98 -7.00 -1.65 -4.87
C GLN A 98 -6.53 -1.42 -3.43
N TRP A 99 -7.19 -0.52 -2.70
CA TRP A 99 -6.88 -0.22 -1.30
C TRP A 99 -7.10 -1.45 -0.42
N ASP A 100 -8.26 -2.11 -0.56
CA ASP A 100 -8.61 -3.33 0.18
C ASP A 100 -7.61 -4.45 -0.12
N GLN A 101 -7.26 -4.65 -1.40
CA GLN A 101 -6.30 -5.67 -1.79
C GLN A 101 -4.90 -5.44 -1.21
N ILE A 102 -4.42 -4.20 -1.20
CA ILE A 102 -3.13 -3.86 -0.56
C ILE A 102 -3.20 -4.15 0.94
N ASN A 103 -4.27 -3.70 1.60
CA ASN A 103 -4.47 -3.88 3.04
C ASN A 103 -4.45 -5.37 3.42
N LEU A 104 -5.25 -6.20 2.74
CA LEU A 104 -5.34 -7.64 2.97
C LEU A 104 -4.02 -8.37 2.67
N ASN A 105 -3.35 -8.02 1.56
CA ASN A 105 -2.07 -8.62 1.22
C ASN A 105 -1.00 -8.32 2.29
N VAL A 106 -0.99 -7.11 2.83
CA VAL A 106 -0.03 -6.73 3.88
C VAL A 106 -0.36 -7.43 5.19
N GLU A 107 -1.64 -7.50 5.57
CA GLU A 107 -2.10 -8.24 6.75
C GLU A 107 -1.64 -9.71 6.71
N GLU A 108 -1.92 -10.40 5.60
CA GLU A 108 -1.59 -11.82 5.42
C GLU A 108 -0.08 -12.08 5.51
N ILE A 109 0.75 -11.20 4.94
CA ILE A 109 2.20 -11.34 4.92
C ILE A 109 2.81 -11.00 6.28
N ALA A 110 2.34 -9.93 6.92
CA ALA A 110 2.77 -9.54 8.26
C ALA A 110 2.43 -10.64 9.29
N ALA A 111 1.29 -11.31 9.14
CA ALA A 111 0.93 -12.44 10.00
C ALA A 111 1.88 -13.66 9.85
N VAL A 112 2.60 -13.78 8.72
CA VAL A 112 3.66 -14.79 8.55
C VAL A 112 4.98 -14.37 9.22
N GLY A 113 5.22 -13.07 9.40
CA GLY A 113 6.33 -12.51 10.16
C GLY A 113 7.71 -12.60 9.49
N CYS A 114 7.78 -12.85 8.16
CA CYS A 114 9.05 -13.08 7.47
C CYS A 114 9.56 -11.91 6.62
N LEU A 115 8.74 -10.88 6.41
CA LEU A 115 9.03 -9.75 5.52
C LEU A 115 8.70 -8.40 6.19
N ASP A 116 8.70 -8.37 7.52
CA ASP A 116 8.29 -7.22 8.33
C ASP A 116 9.13 -5.98 8.04
N ASP A 117 10.45 -6.15 7.90
CA ASP A 117 11.35 -5.04 7.59
C ASP A 117 11.10 -4.47 6.19
N SER A 118 10.85 -5.33 5.21
CA SER A 118 10.45 -4.91 3.86
C SER A 118 9.13 -4.13 3.87
N LEU A 119 8.16 -4.53 4.69
CA LEU A 119 6.89 -3.82 4.84
C LEU A 119 7.07 -2.44 5.49
N ARG A 120 7.89 -2.34 6.55
CA ARG A 120 8.24 -1.05 7.18
C ARG A 120 8.96 -0.14 6.20
N GLU A 121 9.90 -0.68 5.43
CA GLU A 121 10.64 0.10 4.45
C GLU A 121 9.73 0.57 3.31
N ILE A 122 8.77 -0.24 2.84
CA ILE A 122 7.74 0.20 1.89
C ILE A 122 6.93 1.36 2.47
N ALA A 123 6.48 1.26 3.73
CA ALA A 123 5.72 2.35 4.37
C ALA A 123 6.53 3.66 4.38
N TRP A 124 7.82 3.59 4.70
CA TRP A 124 8.71 4.75 4.63
C TRP A 124 8.90 5.30 3.21
N ASN A 125 9.08 4.42 2.22
CA ASN A 125 9.18 4.87 0.82
C ASN A 125 7.89 5.53 0.34
N LEU A 126 6.72 4.97 0.69
CA LEU A 126 5.41 5.57 0.36
C LEU A 126 5.20 6.92 1.06
N TYR A 127 5.66 7.05 2.31
CA TYR A 127 5.65 8.32 3.03
C TYR A 127 6.52 9.38 2.32
N ARG A 128 7.75 9.03 1.93
CA ARG A 128 8.64 9.92 1.17
C ARG A 128 8.08 10.30 -0.19
N LEU A 129 7.45 9.34 -0.87
CA LEU A 129 6.76 9.56 -2.14
C LEU A 129 5.46 10.34 -1.97
N LYS A 130 5.01 10.68 -0.75
CA LYS A 130 3.72 11.34 -0.51
C LYS A 130 2.54 10.57 -1.10
N ASN A 131 2.65 9.24 -1.13
CA ASN A 131 1.56 8.37 -1.53
C ASN A 131 0.76 7.94 -0.31
N HIS A 132 -0.06 8.85 0.20
CA HIS A 132 -0.86 8.61 1.41
C HIS A 132 -1.94 7.56 1.20
N PHE A 133 -2.47 7.43 -0.02
CA PHE A 133 -3.41 6.38 -0.39
C PHE A 133 -2.85 4.98 -0.12
N CYS A 134 -1.71 4.63 -0.72
CA CYS A 134 -1.09 3.32 -0.52
C CYS A 134 -0.49 3.19 0.88
N LEU A 135 0.07 4.28 1.45
CA LEU A 135 0.62 4.27 2.81
C LEU A 135 -0.44 3.84 3.82
N CYS A 136 -1.63 4.43 3.78
CA CYS A 136 -2.70 4.10 4.73
C CYS A 136 -3.17 2.65 4.57
N ALA A 137 -3.22 2.12 3.34
CA ALA A 137 -3.52 0.70 3.11
C ALA A 137 -2.47 -0.22 3.76
N VAL A 138 -1.19 0.06 3.54
CA VAL A 138 -0.07 -0.73 4.11
C VAL A 138 -0.11 -0.67 5.63
N LEU A 139 -0.17 0.52 6.22
CA LEU A 139 -0.21 0.68 7.66
C LEU A 139 -1.45 0.03 8.30
N GLY A 140 -2.59 0.06 7.61
CA GLY A 140 -3.80 -0.61 8.05
C GLY A 140 -3.63 -2.14 8.12
N GLY A 141 -3.04 -2.75 7.09
CA GLY A 141 -2.74 -4.19 7.08
C GLY A 141 -1.73 -4.59 8.16
N MET A 142 -0.68 -3.76 8.35
CA MET A 142 0.30 -3.96 9.42
C MET A 142 -0.37 -3.93 10.81
N ALA A 143 -1.24 -2.95 11.04
CA ALA A 143 -1.93 -2.79 12.32
C ALA A 143 -2.90 -3.96 12.61
N GLN A 144 -3.63 -4.45 11.61
CA GLN A 144 -4.50 -5.63 11.74
C GLN A 144 -3.71 -6.89 12.12
N ALA A 145 -2.53 -7.08 11.51
CA ALA A 145 -1.61 -8.16 11.86
C ALA A 145 -0.84 -7.91 13.18
N LYS A 146 -1.11 -6.81 13.90
CA LYS A 146 -0.42 -6.39 15.12
C LYS A 146 1.09 -6.19 14.93
N LEU A 147 1.52 -5.90 13.69
CA LEU A 147 2.90 -5.52 13.41
C LEU A 147 3.15 -4.10 13.93
N GLN A 148 4.23 -3.94 14.70
CA GLN A 148 4.59 -2.65 15.27
C GLN A 148 4.89 -1.63 14.16
N VAL A 149 4.14 -0.53 14.19
CA VAL A 149 4.29 0.64 13.31
C VAL A 149 5.01 1.73 14.10
N GLU A 150 5.98 2.38 13.46
CA GLU A 150 6.72 3.48 14.07
C GLU A 150 5.82 4.67 14.43
N SER A 151 6.09 5.31 15.56
CA SER A 151 5.27 6.40 16.10
C SER A 151 5.03 7.57 15.14
N THR A 152 5.98 7.84 14.23
CA THR A 152 5.85 8.88 13.20
C THR A 152 4.76 8.55 12.17
N LEU A 153 4.48 7.26 11.94
CA LEU A 153 3.53 6.78 10.94
C LEU A 153 2.18 6.38 11.54
N THR A 154 2.09 6.15 12.85
CA THR A 154 0.83 5.76 13.52
C THR A 154 -0.29 6.79 13.34
N GLY A 155 0.06 8.07 13.19
CA GLY A 155 -0.89 9.14 12.90
C GLY A 155 -1.71 9.00 11.63
N PHE A 156 -1.21 8.25 10.64
CA PHE A 156 -1.88 8.06 9.36
C PHE A 156 -3.04 7.07 9.42
N VAL A 157 -3.06 6.21 10.44
CA VAL A 157 -4.14 5.24 10.66
C VAL A 157 -5.04 5.63 11.84
N ASP A 158 -4.76 6.74 12.53
CA ASP A 158 -5.55 7.16 13.68
C ASP A 158 -6.87 7.83 13.27
N THR A 159 -7.96 7.09 13.48
CA THR A 159 -9.32 7.55 13.21
C THR A 159 -9.88 8.47 14.28
N LYS A 160 -9.31 8.51 15.50
CA LYS A 160 -9.90 9.17 16.69
C LYS A 160 -10.06 10.67 16.56
N GLN A 161 -9.34 11.30 15.63
CA GLN A 161 -9.47 12.72 15.30
C GLN A 161 -9.65 12.94 13.79
N ASN A 162 -10.40 12.06 13.11
CA ASN A 162 -10.64 12.16 11.68
C ASN A 162 -9.32 12.27 10.87
N TYR A 163 -8.33 11.45 11.22
CA TYR A 163 -7.02 11.43 10.56
C TYR A 163 -6.28 12.78 10.65
N ARG A 164 -6.38 13.49 11.79
CA ARG A 164 -5.79 14.83 11.98
C ARG A 164 -4.31 14.92 11.59
N GLN A 165 -3.48 13.96 12.00
CA GLN A 165 -2.05 14.00 11.68
C GLN A 165 -1.79 13.89 10.17
N TYR A 166 -2.52 13.00 9.49
CA TYR A 166 -2.51 12.91 8.04
C TYR A 166 -2.91 14.23 7.38
N ARG A 167 -4.03 14.84 7.82
CA ARG A 167 -4.54 16.09 7.26
C ARG A 167 -3.57 17.25 7.39
N LEU A 168 -2.86 17.35 8.51
CA LEU A 168 -1.84 18.39 8.69
C LEU A 168 -0.73 18.30 7.65
N GLN A 169 -0.39 17.10 7.18
CA GLN A 169 0.64 16.92 6.15
C GLN A 169 0.12 17.17 4.73
N LEU A 170 -1.16 16.88 4.48
CA LEU A 170 -1.76 17.01 3.14
C LEU A 170 -1.71 18.43 2.59
N HIS A 171 -1.78 19.45 3.46
CA HIS A 171 -1.81 20.85 3.05
C HIS A 171 -0.43 21.47 2.80
N ILE A 172 0.66 20.72 3.00
CA ILE A 172 2.03 21.24 2.91
C ILE A 172 2.60 21.04 1.50
N GLU A 173 2.36 19.87 0.88
CA GLU A 173 2.97 19.48 -0.40
C GLU A 173 1.99 18.66 -1.26
N PRO A 174 2.12 18.68 -2.60
CA PRO A 174 1.37 17.80 -3.49
C PRO A 174 1.53 16.32 -3.10
N SER A 175 0.45 15.56 -3.14
CA SER A 175 0.43 14.14 -2.74
C SER A 175 -0.69 13.35 -3.42
N LEU A 176 -0.63 12.02 -3.35
CA LEU A 176 -1.78 11.15 -3.59
C LEU A 176 -2.58 11.01 -2.29
N PRO A 177 -3.77 11.64 -2.18
CA PRO A 177 -4.50 11.69 -0.94
C PRO A 177 -5.14 10.34 -0.60
N PHE A 178 -5.24 10.04 0.70
CA PHE A 178 -6.13 9.01 1.18
C PHE A 178 -7.59 9.52 1.06
N LEU A 179 -8.32 9.01 0.07
CA LEU A 179 -9.59 9.61 -0.39
C LEU A 179 -10.77 9.45 0.57
N TYR A 180 -10.82 8.38 1.37
CA TYR A 180 -12.02 8.00 2.11
C TYR A 180 -12.60 9.13 2.99
N PRO A 181 -11.79 9.83 3.82
CA PRO A 181 -12.31 10.91 4.67
C PRO A 181 -12.90 12.07 3.85
N PHE A 182 -12.29 12.41 2.71
CA PHE A 182 -12.75 13.51 1.87
C PHE A 182 -13.99 13.16 1.05
N ILE A 183 -14.12 11.91 0.58
CA ILE A 183 -15.33 11.47 -0.12
C ILE A 183 -16.55 11.56 0.81
N VAL A 184 -16.39 11.14 2.07
CA VAL A 184 -17.46 11.24 3.08
C VAL A 184 -17.87 12.70 3.30
N GLU A 185 -16.91 13.61 3.43
CA GLU A 185 -17.18 15.04 3.62
C GLU A 185 -17.80 15.71 2.39
N PHE A 186 -17.30 15.40 1.19
CA PHE A 186 -17.82 15.90 -0.06
C PHE A 186 -19.30 15.52 -0.23
N ARG A 187 -19.64 14.27 0.06
CA ARG A 187 -21.03 13.77 0.00
C ARG A 187 -21.94 14.36 1.07
N ARG A 188 -21.37 14.86 2.17
CA ARG A 188 -22.07 15.64 3.20
C ARG A 188 -22.22 17.13 2.83
N GLY A 189 -21.75 17.53 1.64
CA GLY A 189 -21.89 18.88 1.11
C GLY A 189 -20.68 19.78 1.30
N ASN A 190 -19.57 19.29 1.90
CA ASN A 190 -18.35 20.07 2.02
C ASN A 190 -17.59 20.08 0.68
N ARG A 191 -17.79 21.13 -0.13
CA ARG A 191 -17.13 21.24 -1.45
C ARG A 191 -15.65 21.64 -1.37
N GLU A 192 -15.19 22.19 -0.25
CA GLU A 192 -13.81 22.65 -0.11
C GLU A 192 -12.79 21.51 -0.18
N VAL A 193 -13.19 20.30 0.23
CA VAL A 193 -12.34 19.09 0.19
C VAL A 193 -11.97 18.65 -1.24
N LEU A 194 -12.61 19.20 -2.28
CA LEU A 194 -12.20 18.92 -3.66
C LEU A 194 -10.76 19.38 -3.91
N LYS A 195 -10.29 20.45 -3.26
CA LYS A 195 -8.89 20.90 -3.37
C LYS A 195 -7.92 19.85 -2.88
N ASP A 196 -8.28 19.18 -1.78
CA ASP A 196 -7.49 18.10 -1.18
C ASP A 196 -7.58 16.81 -1.98
N ILE A 197 -8.77 16.46 -2.50
CA ILE A 197 -8.96 15.28 -3.36
C ILE A 197 -8.13 15.40 -4.64
N PHE A 198 -8.08 16.60 -5.24
CA PHE A 198 -7.40 16.86 -6.50
C PHE A 198 -5.97 17.41 -6.32
N SER A 199 -5.41 17.33 -5.10
CA SER A 199 -4.00 17.66 -4.84
C SER A 199 -3.02 16.79 -5.63
N PHE A 200 -3.50 15.69 -6.23
CA PHE A 200 -2.67 14.81 -7.04
C PHE A 200 -2.32 15.40 -8.43
N PHE A 201 -3.05 16.41 -8.93
CA PHE A 201 -2.69 17.05 -10.20
C PHE A 201 -1.29 17.70 -10.17
N PRO A 202 -0.95 18.56 -9.19
CA PRO A 202 0.42 19.06 -9.07
C PRO A 202 1.42 17.96 -8.64
N TYR A 203 0.94 16.87 -8.03
CA TYR A 203 1.78 15.74 -7.66
C TYR A 203 2.27 14.93 -8.86
N GLU A 204 1.44 14.78 -9.90
CA GLU A 204 1.86 14.14 -11.14
C GLU A 204 3.08 14.86 -11.75
N GLN A 205 3.07 16.20 -11.74
CA GLN A 205 4.20 17.02 -12.18
C GLN A 205 5.44 16.82 -11.29
N PHE A 206 5.27 16.74 -9.96
CA PHE A 206 6.36 16.45 -9.02
C PHE A 206 7.05 15.11 -9.35
N LEU A 207 6.28 14.06 -9.64
CA LEU A 207 6.86 12.74 -9.95
C LEU A 207 7.65 12.72 -11.26
N HIS A 208 7.30 13.57 -12.23
CA HIS A 208 8.10 13.72 -13.46
C HIS A 208 9.51 14.23 -13.15
N VAL A 209 9.64 15.25 -12.29
CA VAL A 209 10.93 15.80 -11.85
C VAL A 209 11.76 14.74 -11.12
N VAL A 210 11.16 14.03 -10.15
CA VAL A 210 11.85 12.97 -9.40
C VAL A 210 12.35 11.84 -10.31
N LYS A 211 11.61 11.52 -11.37
CA LYS A 211 12.01 10.51 -12.35
C LYS A 211 13.21 10.97 -13.19
N GLU A 212 13.22 12.22 -13.62
CA GLU A 212 14.32 12.81 -14.40
C GLU A 212 15.61 12.88 -13.58
N ASP A 213 15.53 13.30 -12.32
CA ASP A 213 16.69 13.36 -11.41
C ASP A 213 17.29 11.97 -11.16
N ASN A 214 16.45 10.94 -11.01
CA ASN A 214 16.91 9.57 -10.82
C ASN A 214 17.52 8.94 -12.07
N ILE A 215 17.12 9.37 -13.28
CA ILE A 215 17.73 8.93 -14.54
C ILE A 215 19.07 9.65 -14.73
N ALA A 216 19.12 10.97 -14.49
CA ALA A 216 20.34 11.76 -14.56
C ALA A 216 21.43 11.24 -13.59
N TYR A 217 21.03 10.79 -12.39
CA TYR A 217 21.96 10.19 -11.43
C TYR A 217 22.47 8.79 -11.84
N LYS A 218 21.69 8.04 -12.62
CA LYS A 218 22.11 6.72 -13.14
C LYS A 218 23.00 6.84 -14.38
N ASP A 219 22.80 7.85 -15.20
CA ASP A 219 23.60 8.12 -16.40
C ASP A 219 24.86 8.96 -16.10
N GLY A 220 24.87 9.70 -14.98
CA GLY A 220 25.99 10.50 -14.51
C GLY A 220 26.96 9.74 -13.60
N LYS A 221 27.90 8.98 -14.19
CA LYS A 221 29.23 8.76 -13.57
C LYS A 221 29.93 10.11 -13.43
N LEU A 222 29.60 10.90 -12.41
CA LEU A 222 30.34 12.12 -12.12
C LEU A 222 31.49 11.80 -11.17
N ARG A 223 32.68 11.74 -11.79
CA ARG A 223 33.99 11.91 -11.17
C ARG A 223 33.92 13.10 -10.21
N ILE A 224 33.99 12.83 -8.91
CA ILE A 224 34.56 13.79 -7.99
C ILE A 224 36.06 13.53 -8.04
N LYS A 225 36.75 14.33 -8.87
CA LYS A 225 38.15 14.65 -8.66
C LYS A 225 38.25 16.16 -8.56
N ASP A 226 38.62 16.59 -7.37
CA ASP A 226 39.53 17.68 -7.09
C ASP A 226 38.99 19.10 -7.37
N LEU A 227 38.20 19.59 -6.40
CA LEU A 227 38.31 20.98 -5.95
C LEU A 227 39.44 21.03 -4.92
N ASP A 228 40.66 21.21 -5.42
CA ASP A 228 41.78 21.79 -4.68
C ASP A 228 42.67 22.49 -5.72
N SER A 229 42.45 23.80 -5.89
CA SER A 229 43.42 24.86 -6.26
C SER A 229 42.70 26.19 -6.38
#